data_AF-A0A9P0J5U5-F1
#
_entry.id   AF-A0A9P0J5U5-F1
#
_cell.length_a   1.000
_cell.length_b   1.000
_cell.length_c   1.000
_cell.angle_alpha   90.00
_cell.angle_beta   90.00
_cell.angle_gamma   90.00
#
_symmetry.space_group_name_H-M   'P 1'
#
loop_
_entity.id
_entity.type
_entity.pdbx_description
1 polymer ?
#
loop_
_entity_poly.entity_id
_entity_poly.type
_entity_poly.pdbx_seq_one_letter_code
_entity_poly.pdbx_strand_id
1 'polypeptide(L)'
;MIIWLRNNDEPITVVLDKWEKTSAYRYKKSLESDQELEYFISYPAMRGVNACQLIDLDFDLLFPNKEVAFYNSFQHFVNIFYKYLEKCQTKIVKEIQYSSYLEVLSKLEHPDINIAALYILPRIFQLKTICSSTSNGSKKRKIEKWRPSSEEIADGFVCFAKSATQMNDIYCQKESKAKR
;
A
#
# COMPACT_ATOMS: atom_id res chain seq x y z
N MET A 1 -13.63 14.00 -21.24
CA MET A 1 -12.54 14.16 -20.24
C MET A 1 -11.93 12.81 -19.86
N ILE A 2 -12.70 11.85 -19.34
CA ILE A 2 -12.18 10.52 -18.98
C ILE A 2 -11.56 9.74 -20.14
N ILE A 3 -12.22 9.70 -21.31
CA ILE A 3 -11.67 9.00 -22.49
C ILE A 3 -10.31 9.57 -22.87
N TRP A 4 -10.12 10.89 -22.75
CA TRP A 4 -8.85 11.54 -23.05
C TRP A 4 -7.75 11.05 -22.09
N LEU A 5 -8.02 11.03 -20.77
CA LEU A 5 -7.08 10.56 -19.75
C LEU A 5 -6.71 9.07 -19.89
N ARG A 6 -7.52 8.26 -20.55
CA ARG A 6 -7.20 6.85 -20.82
C ARG A 6 -6.23 6.66 -21.98
N ASN A 7 -6.04 7.68 -22.80
CA ASN A 7 -5.25 7.60 -24.03
C ASN A 7 -4.06 8.56 -24.05
N ASN A 8 -3.92 9.43 -23.03
CA ASN A 8 -2.89 10.46 -23.00
C ASN A 8 -2.35 10.60 -21.57
N ASP A 9 -1.04 10.83 -21.47
CA ASP A 9 -0.28 11.16 -20.25
C ASP A 9 0.45 12.50 -20.34
N GLU A 10 0.41 13.17 -21.49
CA GLU A 10 1.00 14.48 -21.71
C GLU A 10 0.05 15.39 -22.55
N PRO A 11 0.17 16.73 -22.44
CA PRO A 11 1.03 17.45 -21.52
C PRO A 11 0.51 17.40 -20.07
N ILE A 12 1.42 17.32 -19.09
CA ILE A 12 1.06 17.18 -17.66
C ILE A 12 0.06 18.24 -17.16
N THR A 13 0.13 19.47 -17.66
CA THR A 13 -0.80 20.54 -17.30
C THR A 13 -2.25 20.21 -17.68
N VAL A 14 -2.45 19.56 -18.82
CA VAL A 14 -3.77 19.11 -19.29
C VAL A 14 -4.22 17.85 -18.54
N VAL A 15 -3.28 16.98 -18.19
CA VAL A 15 -3.56 15.81 -17.33
C VAL A 15 -4.10 16.29 -15.99
N LEU A 16 -3.39 17.17 -15.27
CA LEU A 16 -3.78 17.67 -13.95
C LEU A 16 -5.18 18.32 -13.98
N ASP A 17 -5.44 19.22 -14.93
CA ASP A 17 -6.74 19.88 -15.10
C ASP A 17 -7.89 18.87 -15.28
N LYS A 18 -7.68 17.86 -16.14
CA LYS A 18 -8.70 16.84 -16.39
C LYS A 18 -8.78 15.84 -15.23
N TRP A 19 -7.68 15.59 -14.53
CA TRP A 19 -7.61 14.66 -13.41
C TRP A 19 -8.49 15.15 -12.27
N GLU A 20 -8.30 16.40 -11.87
CA GLU A 20 -9.09 17.09 -10.86
C GLU A 20 -10.59 17.06 -11.20
N LYS A 21 -10.94 17.53 -12.41
CA LYS A 21 -12.35 17.57 -12.89
C LYS A 21 -13.03 16.21 -12.97
N THR A 22 -12.26 15.13 -12.99
CA THR A 22 -12.79 13.76 -13.10
C THR A 22 -12.60 12.93 -11.83
N SER A 23 -12.06 13.51 -10.76
CA SER A 23 -11.73 12.80 -9.51
C SER A 23 -12.93 12.02 -8.94
N ALA A 24 -14.08 12.68 -8.76
CA ALA A 24 -15.29 12.03 -8.23
C ALA A 24 -15.75 10.82 -9.06
N TYR A 25 -15.67 10.91 -10.39
CA TYR A 25 -15.99 9.77 -11.27
C TYR A 25 -14.98 8.64 -11.11
N ARG A 26 -13.68 8.95 -11.09
CA ARG A 26 -12.61 7.93 -10.96
C ARG A 26 -12.70 7.24 -9.61
N TYR A 27 -12.97 7.97 -8.53
CA TYR A 27 -13.20 7.42 -7.21
C TYR A 27 -14.40 6.48 -7.17
N LYS A 28 -15.57 6.93 -7.65
CA LYS A 28 -16.76 6.09 -7.73
C LYS A 28 -16.50 4.81 -8.53
N LYS A 29 -15.88 4.93 -9.70
CA LYS A 29 -15.54 3.77 -10.52
C LYS A 29 -14.59 2.81 -9.82
N SER A 30 -13.63 3.33 -9.05
CA SER A 30 -12.70 2.51 -8.26
C SER A 30 -13.39 1.73 -7.14
N LEU A 31 -14.50 2.24 -6.59
CA LEU A 31 -15.30 1.52 -5.59
C LEU A 31 -16.19 0.43 -6.21
N GLU A 32 -16.62 0.64 -7.46
CA GLU A 32 -17.50 -0.27 -8.20
C GLU A 32 -16.73 -1.37 -8.95
N SER A 33 -15.42 -1.23 -9.09
CA SER A 33 -14.60 -2.16 -9.84
C SER A 33 -14.17 -3.37 -9.01
N ASP A 34 -14.47 -4.56 -9.53
CA ASP A 34 -13.88 -5.82 -9.03
C ASP A 34 -12.47 -6.05 -9.57
N GLN A 35 -12.00 -5.22 -10.52
CA GLN A 35 -10.68 -5.34 -11.10
C GLN A 35 -9.65 -4.55 -10.27
N GLU A 36 -8.90 -5.29 -9.48
CA GLU A 36 -7.73 -4.78 -8.76
C GLU A 36 -6.76 -4.09 -9.74
N LEU A 37 -6.23 -2.93 -9.31
CA LEU A 37 -5.35 -2.07 -10.09
C LEU A 37 -5.96 -1.44 -11.34
N GLU A 38 -7.28 -1.54 -11.59
CA GLU A 38 -7.91 -0.88 -12.75
C GLU A 38 -7.57 0.62 -12.80
N TYR A 39 -7.50 1.28 -11.65
CA TYR A 39 -7.10 2.68 -11.52
C TYR A 39 -5.69 2.94 -12.10
N PHE A 40 -4.71 2.08 -11.82
CA PHE A 40 -3.34 2.21 -12.34
C PHE A 40 -3.20 1.78 -13.80
N ILE A 41 -4.04 0.83 -14.25
CA ILE A 41 -3.99 0.29 -15.60
C ILE A 41 -4.72 1.23 -16.59
N SER A 42 -5.85 1.80 -16.19
CA SER A 42 -6.74 2.56 -17.08
C SER A 42 -6.19 3.90 -17.53
N TYR A 43 -5.24 4.46 -16.80
CA TYR A 43 -4.75 5.82 -17.02
C TYR A 43 -3.23 5.79 -17.21
N PRO A 44 -2.71 6.03 -18.43
CA PRO A 44 -1.28 5.97 -18.72
C PRO A 44 -0.42 6.83 -17.78
N ALA A 45 -0.92 8.00 -17.38
CA ALA A 45 -0.21 8.92 -16.48
C ALA A 45 0.12 8.32 -15.10
N MET A 46 -0.60 7.28 -14.67
CA MET A 46 -0.33 6.55 -13.42
C MET A 46 0.91 5.65 -13.48
N ARG A 47 1.52 5.49 -14.66
CA ARG A 47 2.75 4.71 -14.86
C ARG A 47 3.98 5.60 -15.03
N GLY A 48 3.78 6.92 -15.08
CA GLY A 48 4.82 7.91 -15.25
C GLY A 48 5.36 8.45 -13.94
N VAL A 49 6.37 9.32 -14.03
CA VAL A 49 7.02 9.97 -12.88
C VAL A 49 6.07 10.84 -12.05
N ASN A 50 4.98 11.32 -12.66
CA ASN A 50 3.99 12.18 -12.01
C ASN A 50 2.86 11.40 -11.32
N ALA A 51 2.91 10.06 -11.30
CA ALA A 51 1.86 9.24 -10.71
C ALA A 51 1.61 9.58 -9.22
N CYS A 52 2.67 9.83 -8.45
CA CYS A 52 2.54 10.23 -7.05
C CYS A 52 1.76 11.54 -6.91
N GLN A 53 2.05 12.55 -7.73
CA GLN A 53 1.34 13.82 -7.72
C GLN A 53 -0.17 13.65 -8.01
N LEU A 54 -0.53 12.73 -8.89
CA LEU A 54 -1.93 12.44 -9.24
C LEU A 54 -2.68 11.72 -8.11
N ILE A 55 -1.97 10.88 -7.34
CA ILE A 55 -2.50 10.24 -6.13
C ILE A 55 -2.71 11.28 -5.04
N ASP A 56 -1.72 12.15 -4.80
CA ASP A 56 -1.80 13.22 -3.82
C ASP A 56 -2.97 14.16 -4.14
N LEU A 57 -3.12 14.55 -5.40
CA LEU A 57 -4.24 15.38 -5.85
C LEU A 57 -5.60 14.75 -5.55
N ASP A 58 -5.78 13.45 -5.83
CA ASP A 58 -7.03 12.77 -5.49
C ASP A 58 -7.25 12.65 -3.98
N PHE A 59 -6.18 12.41 -3.22
CA PHE A 59 -6.24 12.35 -1.76
C PHE A 59 -6.68 13.69 -1.17
N ASP A 60 -6.08 14.79 -1.60
CA ASP A 60 -6.37 16.14 -1.09
C ASP A 60 -7.81 16.57 -1.42
N LEU A 61 -8.31 16.19 -2.60
CA LEU A 61 -9.70 16.43 -2.99
C LEU A 61 -10.70 15.62 -2.14
N LEU A 62 -10.37 14.38 -1.79
CA LEU A 62 -11.22 13.51 -0.97
C LEU A 62 -11.13 13.85 0.53
N PHE A 63 -9.98 14.31 0.99
CA PHE A 63 -9.67 14.55 2.39
C PHE A 63 -9.01 15.93 2.59
N PRO A 64 -9.77 17.03 2.43
CA PRO A 64 -9.20 18.37 2.56
C PRO A 64 -8.54 18.60 3.92
N ASN A 65 -7.35 19.22 3.93
CA ASN A 65 -6.55 19.52 5.13
C ASN A 65 -6.09 18.26 5.89
N LYS A 66 -5.86 17.14 5.19
CA LYS A 66 -5.36 15.88 5.78
C LYS A 66 -3.97 15.47 5.28
N GLU A 67 -3.29 16.34 4.56
CA GLU A 67 -1.99 16.11 3.91
C GLU A 67 -0.96 15.55 4.91
N VAL A 68 -0.95 16.11 6.12
CA VAL A 68 -0.04 15.72 7.20
C VAL A 68 -0.77 15.08 8.39
N ALA A 69 -2.03 14.69 8.23
CA ALA A 69 -2.84 14.17 9.33
C ALA A 69 -2.26 12.88 9.92
N PHE A 70 -1.75 11.99 9.06
CA PHE A 70 -1.06 10.78 9.51
C PHE A 70 0.16 11.13 10.36
N TYR A 71 1.05 11.99 9.85
CA TYR A 71 2.26 12.42 10.56
C TYR A 71 1.93 13.06 11.92
N ASN A 72 1.00 14.02 11.94
CA ASN A 72 0.61 14.74 13.15
C ASN A 72 -0.06 13.83 14.19
N SER A 73 -0.80 12.81 13.74
CA SER A 73 -1.53 11.90 14.63
C SER A 73 -0.74 10.63 14.96
N PHE A 74 0.42 10.42 14.34
CA PHE A 74 1.15 9.16 14.44
C PHE A 74 1.54 8.86 15.88
N GLN A 75 2.06 9.85 16.61
CA GLN A 75 2.43 9.66 18.01
C GLN A 75 1.23 9.26 18.88
N HIS A 76 0.07 9.88 18.64
CA HIS A 76 -1.15 9.51 19.35
C HIS A 76 -1.57 8.07 19.02
N PHE A 77 -1.49 7.68 17.74
CA PHE A 77 -1.72 6.30 17.31
C PHE A 77 -0.77 5.33 18.03
N VAL A 78 0.53 5.59 18.06
CA VAL A 78 1.54 4.74 18.72
C VAL A 78 1.20 4.52 20.19
N ASN A 79 0.78 5.58 20.90
CA ASN A 79 0.43 5.50 22.32
C ASN A 79 -0.74 4.56 22.62
N ILE A 80 -1.67 4.39 21.68
CA ILE A 80 -2.81 3.47 21.82
C ILE A 80 -2.57 2.13 21.12
N PHE A 81 -1.53 2.04 20.29
CA PHE A 81 -1.33 0.92 19.37
C PHE A 81 -1.05 -0.39 20.10
N TYR A 82 -0.18 -0.36 21.12
CA TYR A 82 0.12 -1.55 21.92
C TYR A 82 -1.14 -2.11 22.60
N LYS A 83 -1.95 -1.24 23.21
CA LYS A 83 -3.23 -1.63 23.84
C LYS A 83 -4.21 -2.22 22.83
N TYR A 84 -4.25 -1.68 21.61
CA TYR A 84 -5.04 -2.25 20.53
C TYR A 84 -4.54 -3.65 20.15
N LEU A 85 -3.23 -3.87 20.04
CA LEU A 85 -2.65 -5.17 19.70
C LEU A 85 -2.97 -6.24 20.77
N GLU A 86 -2.82 -5.91 22.06
CA GLU A 86 -3.18 -6.80 23.16
C GLU A 86 -4.65 -7.20 23.13
N LYS A 87 -5.54 -6.24 22.88
CA LYS A 87 -6.99 -6.47 22.91
C LYS A 87 -7.52 -7.17 21.66
N CYS A 88 -7.01 -6.80 20.49
CA CYS A 88 -7.65 -7.12 19.20
C CYS A 88 -6.81 -8.05 18.31
N GLN A 89 -5.49 -8.14 18.51
CA GLN A 89 -4.58 -8.86 17.60
C GLN A 89 -3.73 -9.91 18.35
N THR A 90 -4.41 -10.81 19.04
CA THR A 90 -3.80 -11.84 19.92
C THR A 90 -2.84 -12.81 19.23
N LYS A 91 -2.88 -12.90 17.89
CA LYS A 91 -1.93 -13.72 17.11
C LYS A 91 -0.57 -13.05 17.01
N ILE A 92 -0.52 -11.77 16.62
CA ILE A 92 0.71 -10.98 16.49
C ILE A 92 1.48 -10.97 17.82
N VAL A 93 0.77 -10.80 18.93
CA VAL A 93 1.37 -10.74 20.28
C VAL A 93 2.08 -12.06 20.67
N LYS A 94 1.70 -13.19 20.07
CA LYS A 94 2.29 -14.52 20.36
C LYS A 94 3.42 -14.89 19.40
N GLU A 95 3.62 -14.14 18.33
CA GLU A 95 4.63 -14.46 17.32
C GLU A 95 6.03 -13.99 17.77
N ILE A 96 6.95 -14.95 17.93
CA ILE A 96 8.31 -14.72 18.44
C ILE A 96 9.05 -13.65 17.62
N GLN A 97 8.84 -13.61 16.31
CA GLN A 97 9.47 -12.66 15.40
C GLN A 97 9.14 -11.18 15.69
N TYR A 98 8.06 -10.90 16.43
CA TYR A 98 7.69 -9.54 16.84
C TYR A 98 7.97 -9.23 18.30
N SER A 99 8.48 -10.21 19.07
CA SER A 99 8.67 -10.06 20.52
C SER A 99 9.49 -8.83 20.92
N SER A 100 10.61 -8.59 20.23
CA SER A 100 11.45 -7.41 20.47
C SER A 100 10.73 -6.09 20.18
N TYR A 101 9.98 -6.01 19.09
CA TYR A 101 9.21 -4.82 18.73
C TYR A 101 8.02 -4.60 19.68
N LEU A 102 7.39 -5.67 20.16
CA LEU A 102 6.32 -5.61 21.14
C LEU A 102 6.83 -5.15 22.51
N GLU A 103 8.04 -5.57 22.90
CA GLU A 103 8.68 -5.08 24.11
C GLU A 103 8.96 -3.57 24.01
N VAL A 104 9.44 -3.10 22.86
CA VAL A 104 9.63 -1.67 22.60
C VAL A 104 8.30 -0.90 22.67
N LEU A 105 7.24 -1.42 22.02
CA LEU A 105 5.92 -0.79 22.06
C LEU A 105 5.28 -0.75 23.45
N SER A 106 5.66 -1.67 24.35
CA SER A 106 5.20 -1.65 25.75
C SER A 106 5.78 -0.48 26.55
N LYS A 107 6.86 0.14 26.07
CA LYS A 107 7.60 1.23 26.72
C LYS A 107 7.40 2.53 25.92
N LEU A 108 6.42 3.34 26.31
CA LEU A 108 6.00 4.55 25.56
C LEU A 108 7.12 5.58 25.29
N GLU A 109 8.15 5.61 26.12
CA GLU A 109 9.29 6.54 26.02
C GLU A 109 10.51 5.95 25.31
N HIS A 110 10.41 4.73 24.76
CA HIS A 110 11.52 4.10 24.07
C HIS A 110 11.88 4.86 22.79
N PRO A 111 13.18 5.14 22.51
CA PRO A 111 13.59 5.91 21.34
C PRO A 111 13.12 5.30 20.01
N ASP A 112 13.09 3.96 19.93
CA ASP A 112 12.69 3.23 18.72
C ASP A 112 11.19 2.93 18.62
N ILE A 113 10.33 3.55 19.45
CA ILE A 113 8.91 3.20 19.50
C ILE A 113 8.19 3.41 18.17
N ASN A 114 8.53 4.48 17.45
CA ASN A 114 7.96 4.78 16.14
C ASN A 114 8.40 3.75 15.09
N ILE A 115 9.64 3.26 15.17
CA ILE A 115 10.17 2.22 14.27
C ILE A 115 9.44 0.91 14.53
N ALA A 116 9.29 0.52 15.80
CA ALA A 116 8.56 -0.68 16.18
C ALA A 116 7.09 -0.63 15.74
N ALA A 117 6.43 0.53 15.87
CA ALA A 117 5.07 0.73 15.40
C ALA A 117 4.96 0.56 13.88
N LEU A 118 5.85 1.19 13.11
CA LEU A 118 5.88 1.06 11.65
C LEU A 118 6.14 -0.38 11.19
N TYR A 119 6.94 -1.15 11.94
CA TYR A 119 7.24 -2.54 11.61
C TYR A 119 6.02 -3.45 11.78
N ILE A 120 5.22 -3.21 12.83
CA ILE A 120 4.04 -4.02 13.13
C ILE A 120 2.80 -3.54 12.37
N LEU A 121 2.72 -2.24 12.02
CA LEU A 121 1.57 -1.62 11.34
C LEU A 121 1.06 -2.41 10.12
N PRO A 122 1.88 -2.89 9.16
CA PRO A 122 1.38 -3.68 8.04
C PRO A 122 0.55 -4.91 8.44
N ARG A 123 0.81 -5.47 9.63
CA ARG A 123 0.22 -6.72 10.10
C ARG A 123 -1.17 -6.57 10.69
N ILE A 124 -1.61 -5.35 11.02
CA ILE A 124 -2.98 -5.14 11.51
C ILE A 124 -4.01 -5.15 10.38
N PHE A 125 -3.56 -4.94 9.15
CA PHE A 125 -4.41 -5.02 7.97
C PHE A 125 -4.59 -6.49 7.58
N GLN A 126 -5.82 -6.86 7.21
CA GLN A 126 -6.06 -8.17 6.62
C GLN A 126 -5.41 -8.20 5.23
N LEU A 127 -4.20 -8.76 5.18
CA LEU A 127 -3.46 -8.92 3.93
C LEU A 127 -4.21 -9.92 3.05
N LYS A 128 -4.99 -9.41 2.11
CA LYS A 128 -5.64 -10.23 1.09
C LYS A 128 -4.58 -10.66 0.09
N THR A 129 -4.36 -11.96 -0.01
CA THR A 129 -3.50 -12.47 -1.06
C THR A 129 -4.28 -12.57 -2.37
N ILE A 130 -3.78 -11.87 -3.38
CA ILE A 130 -4.37 -11.86 -4.71
C ILE A 130 -3.95 -13.14 -5.44
N CYS A 131 -4.92 -13.97 -5.80
CA CYS A 131 -4.74 -15.01 -6.81
C CYS A 131 -5.56 -14.60 -8.03
N SER A 132 -4.95 -14.44 -9.20
CA SER A 132 -5.75 -14.28 -10.42
C SER A 132 -6.49 -15.59 -10.69
N SER A 133 -7.81 -15.64 -10.56
CA SER A 133 -8.60 -16.76 -11.07
C SER A 133 -8.95 -16.47 -12.52
N THR A 134 -8.16 -16.98 -13.46
CA THR A 134 -8.60 -17.08 -14.85
C THR A 134 -9.48 -18.32 -14.95
N SER A 135 -10.77 -18.18 -14.68
CA SER A 135 -11.75 -19.26 -14.88
C SER A 135 -12.69 -18.94 -16.03
N ASN A 136 -12.20 -19.11 -17.25
CA ASN A 136 -13.05 -19.47 -18.39
C ASN A 136 -12.61 -20.85 -18.86
N GLY A 137 -13.25 -21.90 -18.36
CA GLY A 137 -13.02 -23.26 -18.81
C GLY A 137 -13.02 -24.30 -17.70
N SER A 138 -13.99 -25.19 -17.78
CA SER A 138 -14.09 -26.45 -17.06
C SER A 138 -12.85 -27.33 -17.31
N LYS A 139 -11.82 -27.17 -16.47
CA LYS A 139 -10.80 -28.16 -16.06
C LYS A 139 -9.82 -27.45 -15.13
N LYS A 140 -9.96 -27.64 -13.82
CA LYS A 140 -9.01 -27.16 -12.79
C LYS A 140 -7.64 -27.83 -12.99
N ARG A 141 -6.83 -27.36 -13.94
CA ARG A 141 -5.38 -27.54 -13.87
C ARG A 141 -4.91 -26.69 -12.69
N LYS A 142 -4.30 -27.31 -11.68
CA LYS A 142 -3.51 -26.59 -10.67
C LYS A 142 -2.37 -25.90 -11.41
N ILE A 143 -2.60 -24.68 -11.89
CA ILE A 143 -1.52 -23.77 -12.19
C ILE A 143 -1.04 -23.33 -10.81
N GLU A 144 0.17 -23.73 -10.41
CA GLU A 144 0.89 -23.12 -9.29
C GLU A 144 1.10 -21.65 -9.66
N LYS A 145 0.09 -20.82 -9.40
CA LYS A 145 0.23 -19.38 -9.50
C LYS A 145 1.05 -18.93 -8.31
N TRP A 146 2.12 -18.18 -8.60
CA TRP A 146 2.91 -17.54 -7.56
C TRP A 146 1.98 -16.73 -6.65
N ARG A 147 2.20 -16.88 -5.34
CA ARG A 147 1.40 -16.26 -4.29
C ARG A 147 2.37 -15.55 -3.34
N PRO A 148 2.23 -14.23 -3.12
CA PRO A 148 3.12 -13.56 -2.19
C PRO A 148 2.88 -14.06 -0.77
N SER A 149 3.96 -14.24 -0.02
CA SER A 149 3.92 -14.57 1.40
C SER A 149 3.39 -13.40 2.21
N SER A 150 3.04 -13.65 3.48
CA SER A 150 2.56 -12.59 4.35
C SER A 150 3.62 -11.50 4.56
N GLU A 151 4.90 -11.91 4.61
CA GLU A 151 6.08 -11.07 4.69
C GLU A 151 6.24 -10.23 3.42
N GLU A 152 6.11 -10.83 2.25
CA GLU A 152 6.22 -10.10 0.98
C GLU A 152 5.14 -9.02 0.83
N ILE A 153 3.92 -9.30 1.32
CA ILE A 153 2.86 -8.29 1.32
C ILE A 153 3.17 -7.17 2.34
N ALA A 154 3.66 -7.51 3.53
CA ALA A 154 4.05 -6.52 4.53
C ALA A 154 5.19 -5.60 4.06
N ASP A 155 6.20 -6.18 3.39
CA ASP A 155 7.32 -5.46 2.76
C ASP A 155 6.89 -4.59 1.56
N GLY A 156 5.69 -4.82 1.04
CA GLY A 156 5.03 -3.94 0.07
C GLY A 156 4.46 -2.68 0.71
N PHE A 157 4.12 -2.73 2.00
CA PHE A 157 3.58 -1.59 2.75
C PHE A 157 4.71 -0.73 3.33
N VAL A 158 5.63 -1.32 4.10
CA VAL A 158 6.83 -0.66 4.63
C VAL A 158 8.03 -1.54 4.36
N CYS A 159 9.04 -0.99 3.68
CA CYS A 159 10.27 -1.70 3.37
C CYS A 159 11.42 -1.18 4.24
N PHE A 160 12.01 -2.07 5.04
CA PHE A 160 13.14 -1.73 5.90
C PHE A 160 14.46 -2.06 5.20
N ALA A 161 15.24 -1.02 4.89
CA ALA A 161 16.59 -1.15 4.35
C ALA A 161 17.59 -0.49 5.31
N LYS A 162 18.63 -1.22 5.69
CA LYS A 162 19.72 -0.77 6.57
C LYS A 162 20.78 0.03 5.81
N SER A 163 20.82 -0.06 4.48
CA SER A 163 21.76 0.65 3.62
C SER A 163 21.20 0.82 2.21
N ALA A 164 21.79 1.76 1.46
CA ALA A 164 21.46 1.97 0.05
C ALA A 164 21.73 0.72 -0.81
N THR A 165 22.80 -0.02 -0.52
CA THR A 165 23.10 -1.29 -1.19
C THR A 165 21.99 -2.31 -0.98
N GLN A 166 21.54 -2.48 0.28
CA GLN A 166 20.45 -3.39 0.59
C GLN A 166 19.14 -2.96 -0.09
N MET A 167 18.89 -1.66 -0.21
CA MET A 167 17.72 -1.15 -0.93
C MET A 167 17.74 -1.56 -2.41
N ASN A 168 18.90 -1.47 -3.07
CA ASN A 168 19.06 -1.91 -4.45
C ASN A 168 18.87 -3.42 -4.61
N ASP A 169 19.41 -4.22 -3.68
CA ASP A 169 19.22 -5.67 -3.68
C ASP A 169 17.74 -6.05 -3.53
N ILE A 170 17.01 -5.38 -2.63
CA ILE A 170 15.56 -5.58 -2.45
C ILE A 170 14.81 -5.21 -3.73
N TYR A 171 15.17 -4.10 -4.38
CA TYR A 171 14.56 -3.67 -5.64
C TYR A 171 14.76 -4.73 -6.74
N CYS A 172 16.00 -5.18 -6.96
CA CYS A 172 16.33 -6.22 -7.93
C CYS A 172 15.57 -7.52 -7.66
N GLN A 173 15.44 -7.93 -6.39
CA GLN A 173 14.66 -9.11 -6.01
C GLN A 173 13.17 -8.93 -6.33
N LYS A 174 12.57 -7.78 -5.98
CA LYS A 174 11.16 -7.47 -6.29
C LYS A 174 10.90 -7.48 -7.80
N GLU A 175 11.80 -6.87 -8.59
CA GLU A 175 11.71 -6.86 -10.05
C GLU A 175 11.82 -8.28 -10.65
N SER A 176 12.74 -9.10 -10.15
CA SER A 176 12.91 -10.48 -10.61
C SER A 176 11.67 -11.34 -10.34
N LYS A 177 10.97 -11.11 -9.22
CA LYS A 177 9.75 -11.83 -8.85
C LYS A 177 8.55 -11.33 -9.67
N ALA A 178 8.47 -10.04 -9.95
CA ALA A 178 7.40 -9.46 -10.78
C ALA A 178 7.44 -9.93 -12.25
N LYS A 179 8.60 -10.38 -12.75
CA LYS A 179 8.79 -10.93 -14.10
C LYS A 179 8.44 -12.42 -14.24
N ARG A 180 8.12 -13.13 -13.14
CA ARG A 180 7.74 -14.55 -13.14
C ARG A 180 6.24 -14.74 -13.35
#